data_AF-A0A4R7VL49-F1
#
_entry.id   AF-A0A4R7VL49-F1
#
_cell.length_a   1.000
_cell.length_b   1.000
_cell.length_c   1.000
_cell.angle_alpha   90.00
_cell.angle_beta   90.00
_cell.angle_gamma   90.00
#
_symmetry.space_group_name_H-M   'P 1'
#
loop_
_entity.id
_entity.type
_entity.pdbx_description
1 polymer ?
#
loop_
_entity_poly.entity_id
_entity_poly.type
_entity_poly.pdbx_seq_one_letter_code
_entity_poly.pdbx_strand_id
1 'polypeptide(L)'
;MSGPVTWVDDTTAWVVLAIPVADAYDAPRWAEVLRAAGESADGDWSAFESRVGDLALEQNFDSVAVAEFVATAANAGGFTAVESVLELDDQLPVVLTGLRDARQGANEVGAEAEEGPFGWVTDAQRTHVEQLWASAWQEYLGTDLDQRWGEGWQAHPAEHKVAWLDDLIAAGTLSGTGARTDVDQAADQDPFAWVTEEQRAHLAALWADQWPSAVTADLDQRWGQDWQAHPAEHKSAWLNDLITAGTLSVPADPSAAGSAMADLLASMRAVPGAESLSDEEVAQIVAETIGKAGS
;
A
#
# COMPACT_ATOMS: atom_id res chain seq x y z
N MET A 1 -36.92 -15.78 8.60
CA MET A 1 -35.66 -16.23 9.22
C MET A 1 -34.95 -17.07 8.19
N SER A 2 -34.12 -16.42 7.37
CA SER A 2 -33.24 -17.13 6.43
C SER A 2 -32.09 -17.69 7.27
N GLY A 3 -31.85 -19.00 7.22
CA GLY A 3 -30.67 -19.59 7.86
C GLY A 3 -29.39 -19.11 7.17
N PRO A 4 -28.22 -19.24 7.83
CA PRO A 4 -26.94 -18.90 7.23
C PRO A 4 -26.73 -19.67 5.91
N VAL A 5 -26.14 -19.01 4.91
CA VAL A 5 -25.80 -19.60 3.61
C VAL A 5 -24.57 -20.52 3.82
N THR A 6 -24.78 -21.72 4.37
CA THR A 6 -23.68 -22.64 4.75
C THR A 6 -23.21 -23.56 3.62
N TRP A 7 -23.65 -23.32 2.38
CA TRP A 7 -23.46 -24.25 1.27
C TRP A 7 -22.60 -23.71 0.13
N VAL A 8 -22.21 -22.43 0.20
CA VAL A 8 -21.25 -21.81 -0.73
C VAL A 8 -19.87 -21.87 -0.08
N ASP A 9 -18.85 -22.32 -0.81
CA ASP A 9 -17.47 -22.34 -0.31
C ASP A 9 -16.92 -20.91 -0.16
N ASP A 10 -15.90 -20.76 0.68
CA ASP A 10 -15.35 -19.44 1.04
C ASP A 10 -14.81 -18.67 -0.17
N THR A 11 -14.23 -19.37 -1.15
CA THR A 11 -13.70 -18.76 -2.37
C THR A 11 -14.84 -18.18 -3.20
N THR A 12 -15.88 -18.98 -3.46
CA THR A 12 -17.06 -18.52 -4.20
C THR A 12 -17.78 -17.39 -3.46
N ALA A 13 -17.93 -17.49 -2.14
CA ALA A 13 -18.55 -16.45 -1.31
C ALA A 13 -17.80 -15.11 -1.42
N TRP A 14 -16.46 -15.14 -1.47
CA TRP A 14 -15.64 -13.96 -1.62
C TRP A 14 -15.84 -13.28 -2.98
N VAL A 15 -15.86 -14.05 -4.08
CA VAL A 15 -16.12 -13.50 -5.42
C VAL A 15 -17.55 -12.96 -5.54
N VAL A 16 -18.54 -13.64 -4.93
CA VAL A 16 -19.94 -13.15 -4.89
C VAL A 16 -20.02 -11.80 -4.15
N LEU A 17 -19.31 -11.63 -3.04
CA LEU A 17 -19.30 -10.36 -2.30
C LEU A 17 -18.69 -9.19 -3.10
N ALA A 18 -17.82 -9.47 -4.06
CA ALA A 18 -17.21 -8.47 -4.94
C ALA A 18 -18.09 -8.09 -6.14
N ILE A 19 -19.30 -8.66 -6.29
CA ILE A 19 -20.20 -8.30 -7.38
C ILE A 19 -20.58 -6.80 -7.31
N PRO A 20 -20.41 -6.03 -8.41
CA PRO A 20 -20.54 -4.57 -8.44
C PRO A 20 -22.00 -4.11 -8.52
N VAL A 21 -22.87 -4.67 -7.69
CA VAL A 21 -24.30 -4.32 -7.62
C VAL A 21 -24.62 -3.70 -6.28
N ALA A 22 -25.25 -2.53 -6.25
CA ALA A 22 -25.72 -1.95 -5.00
C ALA A 22 -26.89 -2.76 -4.43
N ASP A 23 -27.77 -3.23 -5.30
CA ASP A 23 -28.98 -3.99 -4.97
C ASP A 23 -28.88 -5.43 -5.51
N ALA A 24 -29.34 -6.40 -4.72
CA ALA A 24 -29.43 -7.79 -5.14
C ALA A 24 -30.36 -7.99 -6.35
N TYR A 25 -31.29 -7.06 -6.62
CA TYR A 25 -32.10 -7.07 -7.84
C TYR A 25 -31.29 -6.93 -9.14
N ASP A 26 -30.10 -6.33 -9.09
CA ASP A 26 -29.22 -6.19 -10.25
C ASP A 26 -28.28 -7.41 -10.46
N ALA A 27 -28.28 -8.38 -9.54
CA ALA A 27 -27.43 -9.57 -9.63
C ALA A 27 -27.68 -10.42 -10.90
N PRO A 28 -28.93 -10.65 -11.35
CA PRO A 28 -29.17 -11.39 -12.61
C PRO A 28 -28.58 -10.67 -13.82
N ARG A 29 -28.64 -9.34 -13.84
CA ARG A 29 -28.05 -8.52 -14.91
C ARG A 29 -26.52 -8.64 -14.94
N TRP A 30 -25.89 -8.71 -13.77
CA TRP A 30 -24.46 -8.99 -13.68
C TRP A 30 -24.12 -10.41 -14.15
N ALA A 31 -24.92 -11.42 -13.79
CA ALA A 31 -24.71 -12.79 -14.27
C ALA A 31 -24.80 -12.90 -15.81
N GLU A 32 -25.70 -12.12 -16.44
CA GLU A 32 -25.75 -12.01 -17.90
C GLU A 32 -24.45 -11.43 -18.51
N VAL A 33 -23.85 -10.41 -17.87
CA VAL A 33 -22.54 -9.87 -18.27
C VAL A 33 -21.47 -10.95 -18.22
N LEU A 34 -21.37 -11.69 -17.10
CA LEU A 34 -20.37 -12.74 -16.91
C LEU A 34 -20.53 -13.87 -17.93
N ARG A 35 -21.76 -14.31 -18.20
CA ARG A 35 -22.05 -15.36 -19.19
C ARG A 35 -21.68 -14.92 -20.61
N ALA A 36 -22.10 -13.72 -21.01
CA ALA A 36 -21.79 -13.19 -22.34
C ALA A 36 -20.27 -12.96 -22.53
N ALA A 37 -19.57 -12.56 -21.48
CA ALA A 37 -18.11 -12.47 -21.50
C ALA A 37 -17.46 -13.85 -21.63
N GLY A 38 -17.88 -14.82 -20.82
CA GLY A 38 -17.37 -16.20 -20.84
C GLY A 38 -17.54 -16.90 -22.19
N GLU A 39 -18.72 -16.78 -22.80
CA GLU A 39 -18.99 -17.34 -24.15
C GLU A 39 -18.08 -16.77 -25.23
N SER A 40 -17.70 -15.49 -25.12
CA SER A 40 -16.84 -14.83 -26.11
C SER A 40 -15.34 -15.07 -25.90
N ALA A 41 -14.94 -15.43 -24.68
CA ALA A 41 -13.56 -15.52 -24.28
C ALA A 41 -12.93 -16.89 -24.56
N ASP A 42 -13.73 -17.95 -24.76
CA ASP A 42 -13.27 -19.31 -25.08
C ASP A 42 -12.19 -19.83 -24.10
N GLY A 43 -12.32 -19.48 -22.82
CA GLY A 43 -11.38 -19.84 -21.76
C GLY A 43 -10.10 -18.98 -21.65
N ASP A 44 -9.97 -17.88 -22.42
CA ASP A 44 -8.88 -16.89 -22.27
C ASP A 44 -9.25 -15.79 -21.26
N TRP A 45 -8.49 -15.72 -20.15
CA TRP A 45 -8.83 -14.82 -19.04
C TRP A 45 -8.69 -13.34 -19.41
N SER A 46 -7.68 -13.00 -20.20
CA SER A 46 -7.45 -11.63 -20.66
C SER A 46 -8.57 -11.19 -21.60
N ALA A 47 -9.05 -12.09 -22.47
CA ALA A 47 -10.20 -11.82 -23.31
C ALA A 47 -11.49 -11.63 -22.49
N PHE A 48 -11.68 -12.45 -21.44
CA PHE A 48 -12.79 -12.33 -20.52
C PHE A 48 -12.79 -11.01 -19.75
N GLU A 49 -11.67 -10.62 -19.14
CA GLU A 49 -11.50 -9.36 -18.42
C GLU A 49 -11.88 -8.16 -19.29
N SER A 50 -11.31 -8.09 -20.49
CA SER A 50 -11.63 -7.03 -21.46
C SER A 50 -13.12 -7.01 -21.77
N ARG A 51 -13.73 -8.17 -21.97
CA ARG A 51 -15.15 -8.25 -22.35
C ARG A 51 -16.10 -7.91 -21.21
N VAL A 52 -15.78 -8.31 -19.97
CA VAL A 52 -16.53 -7.93 -18.77
C VAL A 52 -16.52 -6.41 -18.64
N GLY A 53 -15.38 -5.75 -18.82
CA GLY A 53 -15.27 -4.29 -18.78
C GLY A 53 -16.19 -3.60 -19.80
N ASP A 54 -16.14 -4.04 -21.06
CA ASP A 54 -16.98 -3.48 -22.14
C ASP A 54 -18.48 -3.66 -21.85
N LEU A 55 -18.91 -4.89 -21.55
CA LEU A 55 -20.31 -5.23 -21.30
C LEU A 55 -20.85 -4.55 -20.03
N ALA A 56 -20.02 -4.45 -18.99
CA ALA A 56 -20.41 -3.79 -17.75
C ALA A 56 -20.65 -2.28 -17.97
N LEU A 57 -19.80 -1.62 -18.76
CA LEU A 57 -19.97 -0.22 -19.15
C LEU A 57 -21.24 0.00 -19.97
N GLU A 58 -21.55 -0.88 -20.92
CA GLU A 58 -22.80 -0.84 -21.69
C GLU A 58 -24.05 -0.89 -20.79
N GLN A 59 -23.94 -1.59 -19.66
CA GLN A 59 -25.02 -1.74 -18.68
C GLN A 59 -24.98 -0.72 -17.52
N ASN A 60 -24.08 0.27 -17.59
CA ASN A 60 -23.88 1.32 -16.60
C ASN A 60 -23.49 0.80 -15.21
N PHE A 61 -22.67 -0.25 -15.13
CA PHE A 61 -21.99 -0.60 -13.89
C PHE A 61 -20.81 0.33 -13.61
N ASP A 62 -20.48 0.52 -12.33
CA ASP A 62 -19.34 1.33 -11.91
C ASP A 62 -18.02 0.66 -12.31
N SER A 63 -17.17 1.38 -13.05
CA SER A 63 -15.94 0.81 -13.60
C SER A 63 -14.90 0.43 -12.54
N VAL A 64 -14.89 1.11 -11.38
CA VAL A 64 -13.96 0.79 -10.29
C VAL A 64 -14.39 -0.51 -9.63
N ALA A 65 -15.67 -0.64 -9.29
CA ALA A 65 -16.22 -1.88 -8.72
C ALA A 65 -16.09 -3.08 -9.67
N VAL A 66 -16.20 -2.86 -10.99
CA VAL A 66 -15.95 -3.91 -11.99
C VAL A 66 -14.48 -4.36 -11.98
N ALA A 67 -13.53 -3.43 -11.91
CA ALA A 67 -12.11 -3.76 -11.82
C ALA A 67 -11.79 -4.54 -10.53
N GLU A 68 -12.40 -4.16 -9.41
CA GLU A 68 -12.28 -4.88 -8.12
C GLU A 68 -12.83 -6.31 -8.21
N PHE A 69 -13.97 -6.51 -8.86
CA PHE A 69 -14.50 -7.84 -9.13
C PHE A 69 -13.52 -8.69 -9.94
N VAL A 70 -12.99 -8.16 -11.05
CA VAL A 70 -12.07 -8.90 -11.92
C VAL A 70 -10.80 -9.28 -11.16
N ALA A 71 -10.22 -8.36 -10.40
CA ALA A 71 -9.04 -8.64 -9.58
C ALA A 71 -9.33 -9.71 -8.51
N THR A 72 -10.50 -9.64 -7.86
CA THR A 72 -10.93 -10.63 -6.86
C THR A 72 -11.09 -12.00 -7.50
N ALA A 73 -11.75 -12.09 -8.65
CA ALA A 73 -11.94 -13.34 -9.38
C ALA A 73 -10.60 -13.92 -9.87
N ALA A 74 -9.68 -13.08 -10.39
CA ALA A 74 -8.34 -13.52 -10.79
C ALA A 74 -7.57 -14.16 -9.62
N ASN A 75 -7.59 -13.51 -8.45
CA ASN A 75 -6.97 -14.02 -7.22
C ASN A 75 -7.63 -15.30 -6.70
N ALA A 76 -8.94 -15.45 -6.92
CA ALA A 76 -9.73 -16.61 -6.53
C ALA A 76 -9.62 -17.82 -7.48
N GLY A 77 -8.80 -17.74 -8.54
CA GLY A 77 -8.62 -18.83 -9.52
C GLY A 77 -9.16 -18.53 -10.91
N GLY A 78 -9.45 -17.26 -11.21
CA GLY A 78 -9.89 -16.79 -12.53
C GLY A 78 -11.23 -17.39 -12.95
N PHE A 79 -11.25 -18.03 -14.12
CA PHE A 79 -12.48 -18.59 -14.68
C PHE A 79 -13.18 -19.60 -13.77
N THR A 80 -12.43 -20.47 -13.09
CA THR A 80 -13.05 -21.48 -12.21
C THR A 80 -13.91 -20.81 -11.14
N ALA A 81 -13.46 -19.69 -10.57
CA ALA A 81 -14.22 -18.95 -9.57
C ALA A 81 -15.45 -18.25 -10.17
N VAL A 82 -15.32 -17.71 -11.40
CA VAL A 82 -16.45 -17.13 -12.13
C VAL A 82 -17.50 -18.20 -12.49
N GLU A 83 -17.07 -19.39 -12.90
CA GLU A 83 -17.96 -20.52 -13.17
C GLU A 83 -18.74 -20.92 -11.92
N SER A 84 -18.08 -21.02 -10.76
CA SER A 84 -18.76 -21.28 -9.49
C SER A 84 -19.77 -20.19 -9.12
N VAL A 85 -19.50 -18.92 -9.43
CA VAL A 85 -20.50 -17.84 -9.26
C VAL A 85 -21.67 -18.02 -10.23
N LEU A 86 -21.41 -18.39 -11.49
CA LEU A 86 -22.45 -18.62 -12.50
C LEU A 86 -23.32 -19.86 -12.20
N GLU A 87 -22.79 -20.87 -11.50
CA GLU A 87 -23.59 -22.00 -11.00
C GLU A 87 -24.65 -21.57 -9.97
N LEU A 88 -24.47 -20.38 -9.36
CA LEU A 88 -25.40 -19.80 -8.41
C LEU A 88 -26.47 -18.89 -9.05
N ASP A 89 -26.52 -18.74 -10.38
CA ASP A 89 -27.32 -17.70 -11.07
C ASP A 89 -28.73 -17.48 -10.50
N ASP A 90 -29.55 -18.55 -10.42
CA ASP A 90 -30.92 -18.49 -9.89
C ASP A 90 -31.00 -18.12 -8.40
N GLN A 91 -29.91 -18.31 -7.66
CA GLN A 91 -29.79 -18.09 -6.22
C GLN A 91 -28.96 -16.86 -5.87
N LEU A 92 -28.33 -16.21 -6.86
CA LEU A 92 -27.34 -15.17 -6.66
C LEU A 92 -27.89 -13.97 -5.86
N PRO A 93 -29.13 -13.49 -6.09
CA PRO A 93 -29.71 -12.44 -5.24
C PRO A 93 -29.82 -12.83 -3.76
N VAL A 94 -30.20 -14.08 -3.49
CA VAL A 94 -30.40 -14.60 -2.13
C VAL A 94 -29.06 -14.80 -1.44
N VAL A 95 -28.08 -15.39 -2.14
CA VAL A 95 -26.72 -15.60 -1.63
C VAL A 95 -26.05 -14.27 -1.34
N LEU A 96 -26.11 -13.32 -2.28
CA LEU A 96 -25.51 -12.01 -2.13
C LEU A 96 -26.09 -11.24 -0.94
N THR A 97 -27.43 -11.25 -0.79
CA THR A 97 -28.09 -10.62 0.36
C THR A 97 -27.66 -11.28 1.67
N GLY A 98 -27.69 -12.62 1.73
CA GLY A 98 -27.30 -13.36 2.92
C GLY A 98 -25.84 -13.13 3.34
N LEU A 99 -24.92 -13.05 2.37
CA LEU A 99 -23.51 -12.76 2.64
C LEU A 99 -23.30 -11.31 3.09
N ARG A 100 -24.02 -10.34 2.51
CA ARG A 100 -23.96 -8.93 2.95
C ARG A 100 -24.53 -8.74 4.34
N ASP A 101 -25.66 -9.36 4.65
CA ASP A 101 -26.27 -9.36 5.98
C ASP A 101 -25.36 -10.02 7.01
N ALA A 102 -24.74 -11.15 6.67
CA ALA A 102 -23.78 -11.82 7.53
C ALA A 102 -22.55 -10.96 7.79
N ARG A 103 -22.01 -10.30 6.76
CA ARG A 103 -20.88 -9.36 6.89
C ARG A 103 -21.24 -8.14 7.71
N GLN A 104 -22.43 -7.56 7.51
CA GLN A 104 -22.90 -6.45 8.32
C GLN A 104 -23.11 -6.86 9.78
N GLY A 105 -23.73 -8.02 10.02
CA GLY A 105 -23.92 -8.57 11.36
C GLY A 105 -22.60 -8.91 12.06
N ALA A 106 -21.60 -9.42 11.33
CA ALA A 106 -20.25 -9.64 11.84
C ALA A 106 -19.58 -8.31 12.23
N ASN A 107 -19.67 -7.28 11.38
CA ASN A 107 -19.17 -5.94 11.70
C ASN A 107 -19.86 -5.33 12.95
N GLU A 108 -21.16 -5.56 13.12
CA GLU A 108 -21.92 -5.06 14.27
C GLU A 108 -21.59 -5.81 15.57
N VAL A 109 -21.32 -7.13 15.50
CA VAL A 109 -20.93 -7.96 16.66
C VAL A 109 -19.45 -7.78 17.01
N GLY A 110 -18.59 -7.57 16.02
CA GLY A 110 -17.16 -7.28 16.20
C GLY A 110 -16.88 -5.91 16.84
N ALA A 111 -17.84 -4.97 16.77
CA ALA A 111 -17.72 -3.68 17.45
C ALA A 111 -17.76 -3.79 18.99
N GLU A 112 -18.26 -4.91 19.55
CA GLU A 112 -18.31 -5.14 21.00
C GLU A 112 -17.42 -6.31 21.48
N ALA A 113 -16.77 -7.07 20.58
CA ALA A 113 -16.06 -8.28 20.95
C ALA A 113 -14.77 -8.52 20.15
N GLU A 114 -13.67 -7.92 20.62
CA GLU A 114 -12.39 -8.62 20.86
C GLU A 114 -11.39 -7.62 21.47
N GLU A 115 -11.28 -7.59 22.81
CA GLU A 115 -10.23 -6.88 23.55
C GLU A 115 -8.83 -7.52 23.35
N GLY A 116 -8.54 -8.02 22.15
CA GLY A 116 -7.25 -8.57 21.77
C GLY A 116 -6.32 -7.48 21.21
N PRO A 117 -5.00 -7.73 21.16
CA PRO A 117 -4.03 -6.80 20.57
C PRO A 117 -4.30 -6.54 19.06
N PHE A 118 -5.10 -7.39 18.43
CA PHE A 118 -5.50 -7.30 17.02
C PHE A 118 -6.94 -6.79 16.81
N GLY A 119 -7.58 -6.19 17.83
CA GLY A 119 -8.93 -5.63 17.69
C GLY A 119 -9.06 -4.46 16.69
N TRP A 120 -7.95 -4.02 16.10
CA TRP A 120 -7.91 -3.03 15.02
C TRP A 120 -8.00 -3.66 13.62
N VAL A 121 -7.75 -4.97 13.48
CA VAL A 121 -7.79 -5.66 12.19
C VAL A 121 -9.24 -5.74 11.71
N THR A 122 -9.52 -5.20 10.53
CA THR A 122 -10.88 -5.23 9.97
C THR A 122 -11.26 -6.66 9.57
N ASP A 123 -12.55 -6.97 9.46
CA ASP A 123 -13.01 -8.31 9.07
C ASP A 123 -12.45 -8.74 7.70
N ALA A 124 -12.38 -7.82 6.74
CA ALA A 124 -11.81 -8.10 5.42
C ALA A 124 -10.32 -8.47 5.49
N GLN A 125 -9.56 -7.71 6.27
CA GLN A 125 -8.14 -8.00 6.52
C GLN A 125 -7.97 -9.32 7.25
N ARG A 126 -8.79 -9.57 8.28
CA ARG A 126 -8.80 -10.80 9.07
C ARG A 126 -9.03 -12.01 8.19
N THR A 127 -10.08 -11.99 7.35
CA THR A 127 -10.35 -13.06 6.38
C THR A 127 -9.14 -13.31 5.47
N HIS A 128 -8.51 -12.26 4.97
CA HIS A 128 -7.34 -12.40 4.10
C HIS A 128 -6.13 -13.03 4.82
N VAL A 129 -5.78 -12.54 6.02
CA VAL A 129 -4.65 -13.12 6.78
C VAL A 129 -4.94 -14.52 7.31
N GLU A 130 -6.20 -14.82 7.64
CA GLU A 130 -6.65 -16.17 8.02
C GLU A 130 -6.56 -17.14 6.83
N GLN A 131 -6.84 -16.70 5.60
CA GLN A 131 -6.63 -17.53 4.41
C GLN A 131 -5.15 -17.87 4.20
N LEU A 132 -4.26 -16.91 4.44
CA LEU A 132 -2.81 -17.09 4.25
C LEU A 132 -2.16 -17.94 5.35
N TRP A 133 -2.55 -17.71 6.60
CA TRP A 133 -1.85 -18.23 7.77
C TRP A 133 -2.70 -19.12 8.68
N ALA A 134 -3.95 -19.40 8.28
CA ALA A 134 -4.91 -20.18 9.05
C ALA A 134 -5.03 -19.66 10.50
N SER A 135 -5.20 -20.55 11.47
CA SER A 135 -5.31 -20.18 12.90
C SER A 135 -4.05 -19.56 13.50
N ALA A 136 -2.92 -19.55 12.79
CA ALA A 136 -1.66 -18.97 13.26
C ALA A 136 -1.48 -17.50 12.85
N TRP A 137 -2.47 -16.89 12.18
CA TRP A 137 -2.36 -15.52 11.65
C TRP A 137 -1.97 -14.48 12.70
N GLN A 138 -2.44 -14.59 13.94
CA GLN A 138 -2.11 -13.64 15.01
C GLN A 138 -0.61 -13.69 15.39
N GLU A 139 0.00 -14.88 15.37
CA GLU A 139 1.43 -15.06 15.66
C GLU A 139 2.29 -14.47 14.53
N TYR A 140 1.95 -14.76 13.27
CA TYR A 140 2.65 -14.23 12.10
C TYR A 140 2.48 -12.72 11.98
N LEU A 141 1.24 -12.22 12.08
CA LEU A 141 0.96 -10.80 12.05
C LEU A 141 1.67 -10.09 13.20
N GLY A 142 1.65 -10.66 14.41
CA GLY A 142 2.41 -10.14 15.56
C GLY A 142 3.91 -10.01 15.26
N THR A 143 4.51 -11.02 14.64
CA THR A 143 5.92 -11.02 14.26
C THR A 143 6.24 -9.96 13.20
N ASP A 144 5.37 -9.77 12.21
CA ASP A 144 5.54 -8.75 11.18
C ASP A 144 5.37 -7.34 11.73
N LEU A 145 4.45 -7.16 12.68
CA LEU A 145 4.28 -5.91 13.43
C LEU A 145 5.50 -5.60 14.30
N ASP A 146 6.02 -6.60 15.02
CA ASP A 146 7.25 -6.47 15.80
C ASP A 146 8.44 -6.11 14.89
N GLN A 147 8.54 -6.69 13.69
CA GLN A 147 9.58 -6.30 12.74
C GLN A 147 9.37 -4.88 12.18
N ARG A 148 8.11 -4.44 12.00
CA ARG A 148 7.77 -3.14 11.43
C ARG A 148 7.99 -1.98 12.40
N TRP A 149 7.58 -2.17 13.65
CA TRP A 149 7.40 -1.13 14.67
C TRP A 149 8.07 -1.48 16.01
N GLY A 150 8.68 -2.66 16.15
CA GLY A 150 9.23 -3.16 17.42
C GLY A 150 8.15 -3.65 18.38
N GLU A 151 8.58 -4.06 19.58
CA GLU A 151 7.71 -4.54 20.68
C GLU A 151 6.67 -3.48 21.17
N GLY A 152 6.67 -2.26 20.60
CA GLY A 152 5.76 -1.16 20.94
C GLY A 152 4.64 -0.92 19.93
N TRP A 153 4.47 -1.79 18.93
CA TRP A 153 3.50 -1.58 17.84
C TRP A 153 2.05 -1.39 18.35
N GLN A 154 1.70 -1.95 19.51
CA GLN A 154 0.37 -1.82 20.09
C GLN A 154 0.02 -0.36 20.42
N ALA A 155 1.03 0.48 20.70
CA ALA A 155 0.87 1.90 20.97
C ALA A 155 0.59 2.75 19.70
N HIS A 156 0.77 2.19 18.51
CA HIS A 156 0.46 2.89 17.27
C HIS A 156 -1.06 3.01 17.08
N PRO A 157 -1.54 4.14 16.52
CA PRO A 157 -2.95 4.33 16.19
C PRO A 157 -3.49 3.21 15.30
N ALA A 158 -4.76 2.84 15.48
CA ALA A 158 -5.40 1.74 14.75
C ALA A 158 -5.40 1.99 13.25
N GLU A 159 -5.71 3.22 12.84
CA GLU A 159 -5.75 3.66 11.45
C GLU A 159 -4.44 3.44 10.69
N HIS A 160 -3.29 3.59 11.36
CA HIS A 160 -1.98 3.35 10.74
C HIS A 160 -1.72 1.86 10.53
N LYS A 161 -2.19 1.03 11.47
CA LYS A 161 -2.06 -0.43 11.39
C LYS A 161 -2.97 -0.99 10.30
N VAL A 162 -4.19 -0.48 10.22
CA VAL A 162 -5.15 -0.80 9.15
C VAL A 162 -4.57 -0.44 7.79
N ALA A 163 -4.14 0.81 7.58
CA ALA A 163 -3.59 1.24 6.29
C ALA A 163 -2.37 0.42 5.86
N TRP A 164 -1.46 0.12 6.81
CA TRP A 164 -0.31 -0.73 6.53
C TRP A 164 -0.69 -2.15 6.13
N LEU A 165 -1.67 -2.75 6.81
CA LEU A 165 -2.12 -4.09 6.47
C LEU A 165 -2.84 -4.12 5.11
N ASP A 166 -3.61 -3.06 4.78
CA ASP A 166 -4.22 -2.90 3.46
C ASP A 166 -3.15 -2.82 2.36
N ASP A 167 -2.09 -2.04 2.57
CA ASP A 167 -0.97 -1.94 1.61
C ASP A 167 -0.28 -3.28 1.40
N LEU A 168 -0.05 -4.06 2.47
CA LEU A 168 0.57 -5.39 2.37
C LEU A 168 -0.31 -6.39 1.62
N ILE A 169 -1.63 -6.37 1.87
CA ILE A 169 -2.60 -7.20 1.17
C ILE A 169 -2.64 -6.82 -0.32
N ALA A 170 -2.73 -5.52 -0.62
CA ALA A 170 -2.78 -5.02 -1.99
C ALA A 170 -1.49 -5.33 -2.78
N ALA A 171 -0.33 -5.26 -2.12
CA ALA A 171 0.96 -5.60 -2.71
C ALA A 171 1.18 -7.11 -2.87
N GLY A 172 0.34 -7.96 -2.25
CA GLY A 172 0.53 -9.41 -2.23
C GLY A 172 1.81 -9.85 -1.52
N THR A 173 2.35 -9.01 -0.64
CA THR A 173 3.67 -9.22 0.00
C THR A 173 3.57 -10.05 1.29
N LEU A 174 2.35 -10.32 1.77
CA LEU A 174 2.09 -11.29 2.83
C LEU A 174 2.47 -12.69 2.33
N SER A 175 3.74 -13.07 2.50
CA SER A 175 4.25 -14.35 2.02
C SER A 175 3.74 -15.48 2.92
N GLY A 176 2.80 -16.27 2.40
CA GLY A 176 2.02 -17.25 3.16
C GLY A 176 2.79 -18.44 3.75
N THR A 177 4.00 -18.77 3.28
CA THR A 177 4.67 -19.99 3.72
C THR A 177 6.17 -19.96 3.43
N GLY A 178 6.99 -19.99 4.48
CA GLY A 178 8.31 -20.63 4.42
C GLY A 178 9.54 -19.73 4.57
N ALA A 179 10.31 -20.03 5.61
CA ALA A 179 11.75 -19.78 5.75
C ALA A 179 12.22 -18.33 5.55
N ARG A 180 12.17 -17.55 6.64
CA ARG A 180 13.21 -16.53 6.88
C ARG A 180 14.55 -17.25 7.09
N THR A 181 15.21 -17.63 5.99
CA THR A 181 16.60 -18.07 6.03
C THR A 181 17.48 -16.92 6.48
N ASP A 182 18.14 -17.12 7.62
CA ASP A 182 19.41 -16.55 8.06
C ASP A 182 20.00 -15.48 7.11
N VAL A 183 19.67 -14.21 7.39
CA VAL A 183 20.39 -13.05 6.82
C VAL A 183 21.63 -12.83 7.68
N ASP A 184 22.55 -13.78 7.62
CA ASP A 184 23.88 -13.68 8.22
C ASP A 184 24.91 -13.60 7.09
N GLN A 185 24.81 -12.54 6.28
CA GLN A 185 25.80 -12.26 5.25
C GLN A 185 25.82 -10.78 4.82
N ALA A 186 26.48 -9.91 5.60
CA ALA A 186 26.90 -8.60 5.11
C ALA A 186 28.15 -8.09 5.85
N ALA A 187 29.32 -8.48 5.37
CA ALA A 187 30.52 -7.67 5.50
C ALA A 187 30.83 -7.10 4.11
N ASP A 188 30.88 -5.77 3.99
CA ASP A 188 31.20 -4.95 2.79
C ASP A 188 30.09 -4.53 1.80
N GLN A 189 28.80 -4.59 2.17
CA GLN A 189 27.76 -3.94 1.34
C GLN A 189 27.60 -2.46 1.71
N ASP A 190 27.49 -1.59 0.69
CA ASP A 190 27.07 -0.20 0.85
C ASP A 190 25.76 -0.18 1.66
N PRO A 191 25.73 0.42 2.87
CA PRO A 191 24.55 0.41 3.74
C PRO A 191 23.35 1.15 3.12
N PHE A 192 23.57 1.90 2.03
CA PHE A 192 22.55 2.61 1.27
C PHE A 192 22.34 2.04 -0.13
N ALA A 193 22.72 0.79 -0.39
CA ALA A 193 22.45 0.11 -1.66
C ALA A 193 20.94 0.03 -2.01
N TRP A 194 20.07 0.21 -1.01
CA TRP A 194 18.61 0.26 -1.17
C TRP A 194 18.07 1.62 -1.65
N VAL A 195 18.88 2.69 -1.59
CA VAL A 195 18.49 4.03 -2.02
C VAL A 195 18.55 4.10 -3.55
N THR A 196 17.44 4.45 -4.19
CA THR A 196 17.38 4.60 -5.65
C THR A 196 18.19 5.81 -6.12
N GLU A 197 18.56 5.87 -7.40
CA GLU A 197 19.31 7.01 -7.94
C GLU A 197 18.52 8.32 -7.85
N GLU A 198 17.20 8.27 -8.02
CA GLU A 198 16.32 9.44 -7.88
C GLU A 198 16.27 9.93 -6.42
N GLN A 199 16.09 9.02 -5.47
CA GLN A 199 16.15 9.34 -4.05
C GLN A 199 17.52 9.93 -3.68
N ARG A 200 18.61 9.33 -4.17
CA ARG A 200 19.98 9.82 -3.95
C ARG A 200 20.17 11.23 -4.50
N ALA A 201 19.65 11.53 -5.69
CA ALA A 201 19.69 12.87 -6.27
C ALA A 201 18.90 13.89 -5.43
N HIS A 202 17.72 13.51 -4.94
CA HIS A 202 16.91 14.36 -4.07
C HIS A 202 17.61 14.63 -2.72
N LEU A 203 18.16 13.58 -2.11
CA LEU A 203 18.93 13.64 -0.88
C LEU A 203 20.19 14.49 -1.02
N ALA A 204 20.93 14.33 -2.11
CA ALA A 204 22.09 15.15 -2.43
C ALA A 204 21.72 16.62 -2.68
N ALA A 205 20.54 16.90 -3.25
CA ALA A 205 20.06 18.27 -3.41
C ALA A 205 19.74 18.94 -2.06
N LEU A 206 19.25 18.18 -1.08
CA LEU A 206 18.91 18.70 0.26
C LEU A 206 20.10 18.82 1.19
N TRP A 207 21.00 17.83 1.18
CA TRP A 207 22.06 17.68 2.19
C TRP A 207 23.47 17.55 1.61
N ALA A 208 23.64 17.69 0.29
CA ALA A 208 24.90 17.46 -0.40
C ALA A 208 25.52 16.12 0.02
N ASP A 209 26.84 16.06 0.19
CA ASP A 209 27.56 14.84 0.59
C ASP A 209 27.26 14.38 2.03
N GLN A 210 26.48 15.14 2.81
CA GLN A 210 26.12 14.80 4.19
C GLN A 210 24.86 13.94 4.30
N TRP A 211 24.14 13.72 3.20
CA TRP A 211 22.91 12.93 3.22
C TRP A 211 23.06 11.55 3.89
N PRO A 212 24.17 10.78 3.76
CA PRO A 212 24.25 9.48 4.40
C PRO A 212 24.18 9.59 5.93
N SER A 213 24.79 10.63 6.51
CA SER A 213 24.77 10.86 7.95
C SER A 213 23.41 11.34 8.44
N ALA A 214 22.75 12.23 7.70
CA ALA A 214 21.40 12.70 8.01
C ALA A 214 20.38 11.54 7.96
N VAL A 215 20.40 10.77 6.87
CA VAL A 215 19.55 9.59 6.73
C VAL A 215 19.83 8.57 7.84
N THR A 216 21.11 8.33 8.19
CA THR A 216 21.43 7.42 9.31
C THR A 216 20.83 7.90 10.64
N ALA A 217 20.89 9.20 10.94
CA ALA A 217 20.33 9.73 12.18
C ALA A 217 18.80 9.55 12.24
N ASP A 218 18.10 9.79 11.13
CA ASP A 218 16.66 9.58 11.03
C ASP A 218 16.29 8.08 11.11
N LEU A 219 17.10 7.21 10.51
CA LEU A 219 16.96 5.75 10.59
C LEU A 219 17.18 5.26 12.03
N ASP A 220 18.23 5.73 12.70
CA ASP A 220 18.52 5.41 14.10
C ASP A 220 17.40 5.90 15.01
N GLN A 221 16.82 7.08 14.75
CA GLN A 221 15.69 7.58 15.52
C GLN A 221 14.43 6.72 15.32
N ARG A 222 14.20 6.24 14.10
CA ARG A 222 12.99 5.49 13.75
C ARG A 222 13.05 4.03 14.15
N TRP A 223 14.18 3.38 13.90
CA TRP A 223 14.35 1.93 13.98
C TRP A 223 15.49 1.51 14.92
N GLY A 224 16.18 2.46 15.55
CA GLY A 224 17.35 2.16 16.37
C GLY A 224 18.56 1.74 15.54
N GLN A 225 19.58 1.23 16.23
CA GLN A 225 20.85 0.84 15.60
C GLN A 225 20.73 -0.37 14.65
N ASP A 226 19.61 -1.10 14.72
CA ASP A 226 19.35 -2.30 13.93
C ASP A 226 18.61 -2.01 12.62
N TRP A 227 18.48 -0.73 12.21
CA TRP A 227 17.79 -0.34 10.98
C TRP A 227 18.30 -1.07 9.73
N GLN A 228 19.57 -1.49 9.74
CA GLN A 228 20.21 -2.21 8.65
C GLN A 228 19.53 -3.56 8.36
N ALA A 229 18.98 -4.21 9.39
CA ALA A 229 18.25 -5.48 9.29
C ALA A 229 16.84 -5.33 8.68
N HIS A 230 16.34 -4.10 8.53
CA HIS A 230 15.04 -3.88 7.89
C HIS A 230 15.13 -4.09 6.38
N PRO A 231 14.07 -4.64 5.74
CA PRO A 231 14.01 -4.83 4.29
C PRO A 231 14.29 -3.54 3.51
N ALA A 232 15.00 -3.66 2.39
CA ALA A 232 15.34 -2.54 1.51
C ALA A 232 14.09 -1.75 1.05
N GLU A 233 13.02 -2.48 0.74
CA GLU A 233 11.74 -1.92 0.27
C GLU A 233 11.11 -1.00 1.31
N HIS A 234 11.20 -1.37 2.60
CA HIS A 234 10.64 -0.57 3.70
C HIS A 234 11.43 0.72 3.94
N LYS A 235 12.76 0.64 3.84
CA LYS A 235 13.64 1.81 3.92
C LYS A 235 13.37 2.76 2.75
N SER A 236 13.19 2.23 1.55
CA SER A 236 12.86 2.99 0.35
C SER A 236 11.49 3.65 0.41
N ALA A 237 10.44 2.93 0.83
CA ALA A 237 9.10 3.49 0.99
C ALA A 237 9.05 4.62 2.03
N TRP A 238 9.67 4.40 3.20
CA TRP A 238 9.79 5.44 4.22
C TRP A 238 10.53 6.69 3.71
N LEU A 239 11.59 6.50 2.93
CA LEU A 239 12.33 7.61 2.34
C LEU A 239 11.49 8.39 1.33
N ASN A 240 10.67 7.69 0.52
CA ASN A 240 9.72 8.32 -0.39
C ASN A 240 8.67 9.14 0.35
N ASP A 241 8.14 8.64 1.47
CA ASP A 241 7.18 9.38 2.29
C ASP A 241 7.79 10.67 2.82
N LEU A 242 9.03 10.60 3.32
CA LEU A 242 9.74 11.77 3.83
C LEU A 242 10.05 12.82 2.76
N ILE A 243 10.46 12.37 1.57
CA ILE A 243 10.69 13.22 0.40
C ILE A 243 9.38 13.88 -0.02
N THR A 244 8.29 13.11 -0.12
CA THR A 244 6.98 13.59 -0.56
C THR A 244 6.36 14.57 0.44
N ALA A 245 6.48 14.27 1.74
CA ALA A 245 5.98 15.13 2.79
C ALA A 245 6.82 16.41 2.98
N GLY A 246 8.01 16.49 2.39
CA GLY A 246 8.94 17.60 2.58
C GLY A 246 9.39 17.77 4.03
N THR A 247 9.28 16.71 4.84
CA THR A 247 9.57 16.74 6.28
C THR A 247 11.04 16.51 6.61
N LEU A 248 11.87 16.24 5.60
CA LEU A 248 13.31 16.13 5.75
C LEU A 248 13.87 17.45 6.26
N SER A 249 14.31 17.45 7.51
CA SER A 249 14.87 18.63 8.16
C SER A 249 16.30 18.84 7.67
N VAL A 250 16.63 20.05 7.21
CA VAL A 250 18.04 20.41 6.97
C VAL A 250 18.77 20.33 8.31
N PRO A 251 19.89 19.57 8.42
CA PRO A 251 20.61 19.46 9.67
C PRO A 251 20.96 20.85 10.17
N ALA A 252 20.73 21.09 11.46
CA ALA A 252 20.92 22.39 12.09
C ALA A 252 22.39 22.82 12.20
N ASP A 253 23.32 22.10 11.55
CA ASP A 253 24.74 22.44 11.53
C ASP A 253 24.99 23.58 10.52
N PRO A 254 25.27 24.82 10.98
CA PRO A 254 25.47 25.98 10.11
C PRO A 254 26.75 25.86 9.25
N SER A 255 27.65 24.92 9.56
CA SER A 255 28.89 24.74 8.79
C SER A 255 28.65 24.11 7.40
N ALA A 256 27.62 23.25 7.27
CA ALA A 256 27.26 22.59 6.01
C ALA A 256 26.47 23.53 5.07
N ALA A 257 25.51 24.27 5.62
CA ALA A 257 24.80 25.32 4.90
C ALA A 257 25.75 26.42 4.40
N GLY A 258 26.81 26.71 5.17
CA GLY A 258 27.87 27.63 4.78
C GLY A 258 28.63 27.21 3.51
N SER A 259 28.90 25.91 3.33
CA SER A 259 29.64 25.43 2.15
C SER A 259 28.77 25.41 0.89
N ALA A 260 27.52 24.93 0.99
CA ALA A 260 26.58 24.96 -0.14
C ALA A 260 26.23 26.39 -0.57
N MET A 261 26.06 27.31 0.40
CA MET A 261 25.86 28.73 0.11
C MET A 261 27.13 29.37 -0.48
N ALA A 262 28.32 28.98 -0.03
CA ALA A 262 29.57 29.47 -0.60
C ALA A 262 29.78 28.99 -2.04
N ASP A 263 29.45 27.74 -2.37
CA ASP A 263 29.53 27.21 -3.73
C ASP A 263 28.47 27.81 -4.67
N LEU A 264 27.27 28.08 -4.15
CA LEU A 264 26.23 28.83 -4.87
C LEU A 264 26.69 30.27 -5.16
N LEU A 265 27.25 30.96 -4.17
CA LEU A 265 27.80 32.32 -4.32
C LEU A 265 28.98 32.34 -5.29
N ALA A 266 29.84 31.33 -5.27
CA ALA A 266 30.93 31.18 -6.22
C ALA A 266 30.42 30.95 -7.65
N SER A 267 29.38 30.13 -7.81
CA SER A 267 28.74 29.85 -9.10
C SER A 267 28.00 31.08 -9.66
N MET A 268 27.34 31.87 -8.81
CA MET A 268 26.68 33.11 -9.21
C MET A 268 27.68 34.18 -9.64
N ARG A 269 28.84 34.28 -8.98
CA ARG A 269 29.92 35.21 -9.36
C ARG A 269 30.63 34.81 -10.67
N ALA A 270 30.52 33.55 -11.09
CA ALA A 270 31.05 33.08 -12.38
C ALA A 270 30.17 33.47 -13.59
N VAL A 271 28.96 34.01 -13.38
CA VAL A 271 28.08 34.46 -14.46
C VAL A 271 28.62 35.78 -15.05
N PRO A 272 28.89 35.88 -16.37
CA PRO A 272 29.36 37.12 -16.98
C PRO A 272 28.41 38.29 -16.70
N GLY A 273 28.91 39.34 -16.05
CA GLY A 273 28.13 40.51 -15.63
C GLY A 273 27.77 40.55 -14.13
N ALA A 274 27.90 39.44 -13.40
CA ALA A 274 27.66 39.38 -11.96
C ALA A 274 28.72 40.13 -11.13
N GLU A 275 29.85 40.50 -11.74
CA GLU A 275 30.94 41.27 -11.14
C GLU A 275 30.53 42.68 -10.68
N SER A 276 29.39 43.16 -11.17
CA SER A 276 28.83 44.47 -10.83
C SER A 276 27.92 44.47 -9.61
N LEU A 277 27.54 43.30 -9.09
CA LEU A 277 26.66 43.20 -7.94
C LEU A 277 27.46 43.30 -6.65
N SER A 278 27.01 44.19 -5.76
CA SER A 278 27.53 44.27 -4.40
C SER A 278 27.12 43.04 -3.58
N ASP A 279 27.91 42.70 -2.55
CA ASP A 279 27.60 41.58 -1.65
C ASP A 279 26.20 41.70 -1.00
N GLU A 280 25.73 42.94 -0.83
CA GLU A 280 24.41 43.27 -0.27
C GLU A 280 23.27 42.97 -1.26
N GLU A 281 23.46 43.24 -2.55
CA GLU A 281 22.50 42.91 -3.61
C GLU A 281 22.40 41.40 -3.83
N VAL A 282 23.54 40.69 -3.75
CA VAL A 282 23.56 39.23 -3.83
C VAL A 282 22.81 38.60 -2.64
N ALA A 283 23.03 39.10 -1.43
CA ALA A 283 22.31 38.65 -0.25
C ALA A 283 20.79 38.89 -0.36
N GLN A 284 20.38 40.03 -0.93
CA GLN A 284 18.97 40.37 -1.13
C GLN A 284 18.30 39.45 -2.17
N ILE A 285 18.97 39.13 -3.28
CA ILE A 285 18.46 38.20 -4.30
C ILE A 285 18.29 36.79 -3.73
N VAL A 286 19.26 36.31 -2.92
CA VAL A 286 19.19 35.00 -2.27
C VAL A 286 18.01 34.95 -1.29
N ALA A 287 17.84 35.98 -0.44
CA ALA A 287 16.73 36.06 0.50
C ALA A 287 15.36 36.08 -0.22
N GLU A 288 15.24 36.80 -1.33
CA GLU A 288 14.00 36.86 -2.11
C GLU A 288 13.69 35.54 -2.84
N THR A 289 14.73 34.83 -3.30
CA THR A 289 14.57 33.54 -4.00
C THR A 289 14.16 32.43 -3.05
N ILE A 290 14.78 32.37 -1.85
CA ILE A 290 14.42 31.40 -0.81
C ILE A 290 13.00 31.69 -0.27
N GLY A 291 12.65 32.98 -0.07
CA GLY A 291 11.33 33.38 0.40
C GLY A 291 10.18 33.02 -0.56
N LYS A 292 10.43 32.99 -1.88
CA LYS A 292 9.44 32.60 -2.89
C LYS A 292 9.29 31.09 -3.08
N ALA A 293 10.30 30.30 -2.72
CA ALA A 293 10.24 28.84 -2.84
C ALA A 293 9.50 28.16 -1.67
N GLY A 294 9.32 28.87 -0.55
CA GLY A 294 8.64 28.37 0.66
C GLY A 294 7.23 28.93 0.91
N SER A 295 6.61 29.59 -0.09
CA SER A 295 5.21 30.05 -0.06
C SER A 295 4.39 29.34 -1.13
#